data_AF-A0A932VAJ9-F1
#
_entry.id   AF-A0A932VAJ9-F1
#
_cell.length_a   1.000
_cell.length_b   1.000
_cell.length_c   1.000
_cell.angle_alpha   90.00
_cell.angle_beta   90.00
_cell.angle_gamma   90.00
#
_symmetry.space_group_name_H-M   'P 1'
#
loop_
_entity.id
_entity.type
_entity.pdbx_description
1 polymer ?
#
loop_
_entity_poly.entity_id
_entity_poly.type
_entity_poly.pdbx_seq_one_letter_code
_entity_poly.pdbx_strand_id
1 'polypeptide(L)' 'IGSLAIGLETNDGVAGTLANIELHQLGLDYLQRYPQIIRSVSAEQIRAATQKYAQIDSYALAIAGPGSS' A
#
# COMPACT_ATOMS: atom_id res chain seq x y z
N ILE A 1 -3.59 7.48 -6.94
CA ILE A 1 -4.20 6.78 -8.11
C ILE A 1 -3.13 6.03 -8.94
N GLY A 2 -1.83 6.32 -8.80
CA GLY A 2 -0.77 5.72 -9.63
C GLY A 2 -0.63 4.19 -9.58
N SER A 3 -0.44 3.57 -8.41
CA SER A 3 -0.17 2.12 -8.32
C SER A 3 -1.33 1.24 -8.80
N LEU A 4 -2.56 1.66 -8.53
CA LEU A 4 -3.74 0.94 -9.03
C LEU A 4 -3.83 1.04 -10.55
N ALA A 5 -3.55 2.20 -11.14
CA ALA A 5 -3.58 2.36 -12.60
C ALA A 5 -2.57 1.42 -13.28
N ILE A 6 -1.33 1.38 -12.78
CA ILE A 6 -0.28 0.47 -13.26
C ILE A 6 -0.72 -0.99 -13.15
N GLY A 7 -1.33 -1.36 -12.03
CA GLY A 7 -1.86 -2.71 -11.82
C GLY A 7 -2.98 -3.09 -12.79
N LEU A 8 -3.63 -2.14 -13.46
CA LEU A 8 -4.72 -2.41 -14.39
C LEU A 8 -4.30 -2.34 -15.87
N GLU A 9 -3.01 -2.13 -16.16
CA GLU A 9 -2.48 -2.05 -17.52
C GLU A 9 -2.27 -3.43 -18.17
N THR A 10 -2.13 -4.49 -17.38
CA THR A 10 -1.90 -5.85 -17.86
C THR A 10 -2.87 -6.84 -17.24
N ASN A 11 -3.15 -7.95 -17.93
CA ASN A 11 -4.05 -9.00 -17.42
C ASN A 11 -3.55 -9.61 -16.10
N ASP A 12 -2.24 -9.84 -15.98
CA ASP A 12 -1.64 -10.35 -14.75
C ASP A 12 -1.78 -9.34 -13.60
N GLY A 13 -1.63 -8.05 -13.88
CA GLY A 13 -1.87 -7.00 -12.90
C GLY A 13 -3.33 -6.95 -12.44
N VAL A 14 -4.28 -7.08 -13.37
CA VAL A 14 -5.72 -7.11 -13.06
C VAL A 14 -6.05 -8.31 -12.18
N ALA A 15 -5.56 -9.50 -12.55
CA ALA A 15 -5.74 -10.72 -11.77
C ALA A 15 -5.14 -10.58 -10.35
N GLY A 16 -3.93 -10.03 -10.24
CA GLY A 16 -3.29 -9.76 -8.95
C GLY A 16 -4.07 -8.75 -8.10
N THR A 17 -4.63 -7.72 -8.73
CA THR A 17 -5.46 -6.71 -8.04
C THR A 17 -6.75 -7.34 -7.49
N LEU A 18 -7.44 -8.14 -8.29
CA LEU A 18 -8.66 -8.84 -7.87
C LEU A 18 -8.37 -9.87 -6.76
N ALA A 19 -7.27 -10.61 -6.87
CA ALA A 19 -6.86 -11.55 -5.83
C ALA A 19 -6.60 -10.85 -4.49
N ASN A 20 -5.96 -9.69 -4.50
CA ASN A 20 -5.74 -8.89 -3.29
C ASN A 20 -7.06 -8.36 -2.69
N ILE A 21 -7.99 -7.92 -3.54
CA ILE A 21 -9.31 -7.45 -3.09
C ILE A 21 -10.07 -8.55 -2.35
N GLU A 22 -10.07 -9.77 -2.89
CA GLU A 22 -10.74 -10.91 -2.28
C GLU A 22 -10.01 -11.36 -1.00
N LEU A 23 -8.68 -11.51 -1.06
CA LEU A 23 -7.86 -11.93 0.07
C LEU A 23 -8.05 -11.03 1.31
N HIS A 24 -8.12 -9.72 1.08
CA HIS A 24 -8.30 -8.73 2.13
C HIS A 24 -9.77 -8.35 2.36
N GLN A 25 -10.72 -9.03 1.70
CA GLN A 25 -12.17 -8.81 1.82
C GLN A 25 -12.55 -7.32 1.65
N LEU A 26 -11.93 -6.65 0.68
CA LEU A 26 -12.09 -5.20 0.50
C LEU A 26 -13.42 -4.82 -0.15
N GLY A 27 -14.16 -5.80 -0.67
CA GLY A 27 -15.43 -5.62 -1.39
C GLY A 27 -15.23 -5.38 -2.88
N LEU A 28 -16.18 -5.84 -3.70
CA LEU A 28 -16.10 -5.74 -5.16
C LEU A 28 -16.22 -4.29 -5.68
N ASP A 29 -16.75 -3.39 -4.86
CA ASP A 29 -16.85 -1.95 -5.12
C ASP A 29 -15.56 -1.18 -4.74
N TYR A 30 -14.54 -1.86 -4.21
CA TYR A 30 -13.32 -1.24 -3.71
C TYR A 30 -12.64 -0.36 -4.76
N LEU A 31 -12.57 -0.80 -6.01
CA LEU A 31 -11.97 -0.04 -7.11
C LEU A 31 -12.67 1.30 -7.34
N GLN A 32 -13.99 1.35 -7.13
CA GLN A 32 -14.79 2.57 -7.27
C GLN A 32 -14.59 3.51 -6.08
N ARG A 33 -14.43 2.98 -4.87
CA ARG A 33 -14.21 3.75 -3.64
C ARG A 33 -12.76 4.22 -3.45
N TYR A 34 -11.80 3.52 -4.04
CA TYR A 34 -10.37 3.75 -3.80
C TYR A 34 -9.94 5.21 -4.05
N PRO A 35 -10.36 5.90 -5.13
CA PRO A 35 -10.02 7.31 -5.32
C PRO A 35 -10.50 8.21 -4.19
N GLN A 36 -11.71 8.00 -3.68
CA GLN A 36 -12.30 8.77 -2.59
C GLN A 36 -11.61 8.47 -1.28
N ILE A 37 -11.32 7.19 -0.98
CA ILE A 37 -10.57 6.77 0.21
C ILE A 37 -9.24 7.51 0.27
N ILE A 38 -8.45 7.46 -0.81
CA ILE A 38 -7.14 8.11 -0.86
C ILE A 38 -7.27 9.64 -0.76
N ARG A 39 -8.25 10.25 -1.42
CA ARG A 39 -8.49 11.71 -1.34
C ARG A 39 -8.99 12.17 0.03
N SER A 40 -9.59 11.28 0.81
CA SER A 40 -10.10 11.60 2.16
C SER A 40 -9.01 11.65 3.23
N VAL A 41 -7.79 11.20 2.91
CA VAL A 41 -6.66 11.19 3.84
C VAL A 41 -6.25 12.63 4.18
N SER A 42 -6.35 12.98 5.46
CA SER A 42 -5.99 14.31 5.97
C SER A 42 -4.56 14.40 6.50
N ALA A 43 -4.03 15.61 6.63
CA ALA A 43 -2.72 15.85 7.21
C ALA A 43 -2.64 15.38 8.68
N GLU A 44 -3.72 15.51 9.43
CA GLU A 44 -3.82 15.07 10.82
C GLU A 44 -3.76 13.54 10.92
N GLN A 45 -4.44 12.83 10.02
CA GLN A 45 -4.38 11.36 9.95
C GLN A 45 -2.98 10.88 9.60
N ILE A 46 -2.30 11.55 8.67
CA ILE A 46 -0.91 11.27 8.33
C ILE A 46 -0.02 11.47 9.56
N ARG A 47 -0.13 12.61 10.25
CA ARG A 47 0.65 12.90 11.46
C ARG A 47 0.41 11.85 12.55
N ALA A 48 -0.84 11.47 12.78
CA ALA A 48 -1.20 10.47 13.78
C ALA A 48 -0.61 9.08 13.44
N ALA A 49 -0.67 8.67 12.17
CA ALA A 49 -0.05 7.42 11.71
C ALA A 49 1.48 7.45 11.89
N THR A 50 2.14 8.56 11.53
CA THR A 50 3.58 8.73 11.74
C THR A 50 3.95 8.63 13.21
N GLN A 51 3.24 9.32 14.10
CA GLN A 51 3.50 9.24 15.55
C GLN A 51 3.32 7.84 16.11
N LYS A 52 2.37 7.06 15.57
CA LYS A 52 2.08 5.70 16.01
C LYS A 52 3.10 4.67 15.52
N TYR A 53 3.58 4.80 14.29
CA TYR A 53 4.34 3.73 13.62
C TYR A 53 5.79 4.10 13.29
N ALA A 54 6.16 5.38 13.26
CA ALA A 54 7.53 5.83 12.95
C ALA A 54 8.39 6.04 14.20
N GLN A 55 8.14 5.29 15.28
CA GLN A 55 8.98 5.34 16.47
C GLN A 55 10.30 4.64 16.19
N ILE A 56 11.41 5.39 16.37
CA ILE A 56 12.78 4.94 16.08
C ILE A 56 13.18 3.76 16.98
N ASP A 57 12.59 3.67 18.18
CA ASP A 57 12.85 2.59 19.14
C ASP A 57 12.36 1.21 18.65
N SER A 58 11.51 1.16 17.62
CA SER A 58 11.00 -0.06 16.99
C SER A 58 11.45 -0.22 15.53
N TYR A 59 12.66 0.23 15.19
CA TYR A 59 13.21 0.11 13.83
C TYR A 59 14.19 -1.07 13.70
N ALA A 60 14.09 -1.82 12.60
CA ALA A 60 15.06 -2.83 12.20
C ALA A 60 15.92 -2.28 11.05
N LEU A 61 17.22 -2.15 11.28
CA LEU A 61 18.20 -1.76 10.26
C LEU A 61 18.88 -3.01 9.70
N ALA A 62 18.66 -3.30 8.41
CA ALA A 62 19.39 -4.33 7.68
C ALA A 62 20.31 -3.67 6.64
N ILE A 63 21.61 -3.97 6.72
CA ILE A 63 22.61 -3.53 5.72
C ILE A 63 23.07 -4.77 4.96
N ALA A 64 22.79 -4.82 3.67
CA ALA A 64 23.33 -5.84 2.77
C ALA A 64 24.63 -5.32 2.15
N GLY A 65 25.76 -5.93 2.50
CA GLY A 65 27.03 -5.77 1.79
C GLY A 65 27.23 -6.91 0.80
N PRO A 66 27.97 -6.70 -0.31
CA PRO A 66 28.37 -7.82 -1.16
C PRO A 66 29.07 -8.86 -0.30
N GLY A 67 28.58 -10.09 -0.32
CA GLY A 67 29.26 -11.21 0.33
C GLY A 67 30.63 -11.32 -0.30
N SER A 68 31.69 -11.15 0.50
CA SER A 68 33.06 -11.32 0.04
C SER A 68 33.18 -12.66 -0.68
N SER A 69 33.33 -12.60 -2.01
CA SER A 69 33.72 -13.73 -2.86
C SER A 69 35.21 -13.65 -3.13
#